data_AF-A0A540KMZ5-F1
#
_entry.id   AF-A0A540KMZ5-F1
#
_cell.length_a   1.000
_cell.length_b   1.000
_cell.length_c   1.000
_cell.angle_alpha   90.00
_cell.angle_beta   90.00
_cell.angle_gamma   90.00
#
_symmetry.space_group_name_H-M   'P 1'
#
loop_
_entity.id
_entity.type
_entity.pdbx_description
1 polymer ?
#
loop_
_entity_poly.entity_id
_entity_poly.type
_entity_poly.pdbx_seq_one_letter_code
_entity_poly.pdbx_strand_id
1 'polypeptide(L)'
;MAVHAGLAWTAESGFQNFIFENDSLQITSPLLEPSLNSRMVGPIVEDAKALLRSITGVTPSHVRRQVNGVAHRLDRIALQVDESCVGLGILL
;
A
#
# COMPACT_ATOMS: atom_id res chain seq x y z
N MET A 1 1.20 -6.13 -1.10
CA MET A 1 1.07 -6.35 0.36
C MET A 1 1.11 -5.05 1.15
N ALA A 2 2.22 -4.29 1.19
CA ALA A 2 2.28 -3.04 1.98
C ALA A 2 1.16 -2.02 1.69
N VAL A 3 0.81 -1.83 0.41
CA VAL A 3 -0.30 -0.94 -0.02
C VAL A 3 -1.64 -1.38 0.59
N HIS A 4 -1.95 -2.67 0.52
CA HIS A 4 -3.18 -3.23 1.07
C HIS A 4 -3.21 -3.06 2.59
N ALA A 5 -2.13 -3.43 3.29
CA ALA A 5 -2.04 -3.33 4.75
C ALA A 5 -2.21 -1.88 5.23
N GLY A 6 -1.52 -0.93 4.59
CA GLY A 6 -1.66 0.49 4.91
C GLY A 6 -3.09 1.01 4.70
N LEU A 7 -3.70 0.67 3.55
CA LEU A 7 -5.08 1.11 3.25
C LEU A 7 -6.12 0.48 4.17
N ALA A 8 -6.01 -0.81 4.46
CA ALA A 8 -6.90 -1.51 5.38
C ALA A 8 -6.83 -0.88 6.78
N TRP A 9 -5.62 -0.66 7.29
CA TRP A 9 -5.42 0.01 8.58
C TRP A 9 -6.00 1.43 8.59
N THR A 10 -5.84 2.21 7.51
CA THR A 10 -6.44 3.55 7.43
C THR A 10 -7.96 3.52 7.43
N ALA A 11 -8.57 2.53 6.74
CA ALA A 11 -10.01 2.36 6.72
C ALA A 11 -10.55 1.95 8.10
N GLU A 12 -9.90 0.99 8.77
CA GLU A 12 -10.25 0.53 10.12
C GLU A 12 -10.11 1.65 11.17
N SER A 13 -9.09 2.50 11.00
CA SER A 13 -8.85 3.64 11.89
C SER A 13 -9.76 4.84 11.60
N GLY A 14 -10.58 4.80 10.53
CA GLY A 14 -11.54 5.84 10.19
C GLY A 14 -10.94 7.12 9.60
N PHE A 15 -9.72 7.07 9.06
CA PHE A 15 -9.11 8.23 8.40
C PHE A 15 -9.86 8.62 7.14
N GLN A 16 -9.93 9.93 6.88
CA GLN A 16 -10.56 10.51 5.69
C GLN A 16 -9.73 11.71 5.21
N ASN A 17 -9.89 12.09 3.94
CA ASN A 17 -9.29 13.28 3.32
C ASN A 17 -7.75 13.32 3.41
N PHE A 18 -7.09 12.25 2.97
CA PHE A 18 -5.62 12.15 3.00
C PHE A 18 -5.01 11.78 1.66
N ILE A 19 -3.69 11.97 1.53
CA ILE A 19 -2.92 11.60 0.35
C ILE A 19 -2.26 10.25 0.62
N PHE A 20 -2.48 9.28 -0.27
CA PHE A 20 -1.81 7.98 -0.22
C PHE A 20 -0.56 8.02 -1.11
N GLU A 21 0.61 8.16 -0.49
CA GLU A 21 1.89 8.22 -1.21
C GLU A 21 2.53 6.82 -1.34
N ASN A 22 2.96 6.45 -2.55
CA ASN A 22 3.83 5.29 -2.74
C ASN A 22 4.84 5.51 -3.88
N ASP A 23 5.91 4.72 -3.92
CA ASP A 23 7.01 4.85 -4.88
C ASP A 23 6.92 3.92 -6.10
N SER A 24 5.86 3.11 -6.20
CA SER A 24 5.62 2.20 -7.32
C SER A 24 4.62 2.79 -8.32
N LEU A 25 5.11 3.15 -9.51
CA LEU A 25 4.26 3.52 -10.63
C LEU A 25 3.36 2.36 -11.10
N GLN A 26 3.81 1.12 -10.94
CA GLN A 26 3.03 -0.06 -11.31
C GLN A 26 1.77 -0.23 -10.45
N ILE A 27 1.73 0.40 -9.27
CA ILE A 27 0.54 0.48 -8.42
C ILE A 27 -0.19 1.81 -8.65
N THR A 28 0.53 2.93 -8.58
CA THR A 28 -0.09 4.26 -8.59
C THR A 28 -0.86 4.54 -9.88
N SER A 29 -0.27 4.24 -11.03
CA SER A 29 -0.94 4.54 -12.31
C SER A 29 -2.24 3.75 -12.45
N PRO A 30 -2.27 2.43 -12.19
CA PRO A 30 -3.54 1.69 -12.19
C PRO A 30 -4.57 2.13 -11.16
N LEU A 31 -4.17 2.66 -10.00
CA LEU A 31 -5.12 3.17 -8.99
C LEU A 31 -5.89 4.40 -9.49
N LEU A 32 -5.27 5.20 -10.36
CA LEU A 32 -5.89 6.37 -10.98
C LEU A 32 -6.68 6.02 -12.24
N GLU A 33 -6.49 4.81 -12.78
CA GLU A 33 -7.22 4.33 -13.96
C GLU A 33 -8.53 3.63 -13.54
N PRO A 34 -9.66 3.97 -14.17
CA PRO A 34 -10.96 3.36 -13.85
C PRO A 34 -11.09 1.93 -14.41
N SER A 35 -10.23 1.51 -15.33
CA SER A 35 -10.24 0.19 -15.95
C SER A 35 -9.69 -0.89 -15.00
N LEU A 36 -10.14 -2.13 -15.21
CA LEU A 36 -9.62 -3.28 -14.46
C LEU A 36 -8.17 -3.56 -14.88
N ASN A 37 -7.29 -3.79 -13.90
CA ASN A 37 -5.90 -4.08 -14.19
C ASN A 37 -5.69 -5.58 -14.49
N SER A 38 -5.27 -5.91 -15.72
CA SER A 38 -4.99 -7.28 -16.17
C SER A 38 -3.53 -7.72 -16.00
N ARG A 39 -2.67 -6.90 -15.37
CA ARG A 39 -1.27 -7.24 -15.15
C ARG A 39 -1.14 -8.22 -13.97
N MET A 40 0.05 -8.78 -13.80
CA MET A 40 0.38 -9.68 -12.68
C MET A 40 0.07 -9.08 -11.29
N VAL A 41 0.13 -7.75 -11.18
CA VAL A 41 -0.17 -7.01 -9.93
C VAL A 41 -1.66 -6.63 -9.81
N GLY A 42 -2.47 -7.00 -10.82
CA GLY A 42 -3.89 -6.66 -10.95
C GLY A 42 -4.72 -6.96 -9.70
N PRO A 43 -4.66 -8.17 -9.11
CA PRO A 43 -5.43 -8.47 -7.90
C PRO A 43 -5.16 -7.49 -6.75
N ILE A 44 -3.90 -7.17 -6.48
CA ILE A 44 -3.50 -6.24 -5.41
C ILE A 44 -4.01 -4.82 -5.71
N VAL A 45 -3.98 -4.41 -6.98
CA VAL A 45 -4.50 -3.10 -7.41
C VAL A 45 -6.01 -3.03 -7.24
N GLU A 46 -6.75 -4.07 -7.62
CA GLU A 46 -8.21 -4.09 -7.51
C GLU A 46 -8.67 -4.12 -6.05
N ASP A 47 -7.98 -4.86 -5.18
CA ASP A 47 -8.24 -4.82 -3.73
C ASP A 47 -7.97 -3.41 -3.17
N ALA A 48 -6.86 -2.78 -3.57
CA ALA A 48 -6.55 -1.42 -3.16
C ALA A 48 -7.59 -0.40 -3.67
N LYS A 49 -8.11 -0.56 -4.89
CA LYS A 49 -9.23 0.28 -5.38
C LYS A 49 -10.49 0.08 -4.56
N ALA A 50 -10.81 -1.14 -4.15
CA ALA A 50 -11.96 -1.42 -3.30
C ALA A 50 -11.83 -0.71 -1.94
N LEU A 51 -10.65 -0.76 -1.33
CA LEU A 51 -10.35 -0.04 -0.08
C LEU A 51 -10.38 1.48 -0.26
N LEU A 52 -9.80 2.02 -1.34
CA LEU A 52 -9.86 3.46 -1.59
C LEU A 52 -11.30 3.96 -1.76
N ARG A 53 -12.20 3.15 -2.35
CA ARG A 53 -13.62 3.49 -2.50
C ARG A 53 -14.37 3.55 -1.18
N SER A 54 -13.91 2.86 -0.13
CA SER A 54 -14.52 2.95 1.21
C SER A 54 -14.03 4.16 2.01
N ILE A 55 -12.96 4.82 1.56
CA ILE A 55 -12.34 5.95 2.24
C ILE A 55 -12.71 7.25 1.51
N THR A 56 -13.33 8.18 2.22
CA THR A 56 -13.70 9.47 1.63
C THR A 56 -12.47 10.37 1.46
N GLY A 57 -12.32 10.97 0.27
CA GLY A 57 -11.32 12.01 0.01
C GLY A 57 -9.87 11.53 -0.09
N VAL A 58 -9.64 10.24 -0.34
CA VAL A 58 -8.28 9.72 -0.54
C VAL A 58 -7.78 9.97 -1.96
N THR A 59 -6.55 10.48 -2.10
CA THR A 59 -5.91 10.69 -3.41
C THR A 59 -4.59 9.93 -3.50
N PRO A 60 -4.45 8.95 -4.41
CA PRO A 60 -3.17 8.29 -4.66
C PRO A 60 -2.17 9.26 -5.30
N SER A 61 -0.93 9.24 -4.83
CA SER A 61 0.17 10.04 -5.36
C SER A 61 1.45 9.20 -5.47
N HIS A 62 2.20 9.41 -6.56
CA HIS A 62 3.50 8.78 -6.73
C HIS A 62 4.58 9.68 -6.16
N VAL A 63 5.45 9.11 -5.32
CA VAL A 63 6.62 9.80 -4.77
C VAL A 63 7.91 9.10 -5.14
N ARG A 64 9.02 9.83 -5.17
CA ARG A 64 10.33 9.21 -5.36
C ARG A 64 10.68 8.38 -4.12
N ARG A 65 11.29 7.20 -4.33
CA ARG A 65 11.74 6.29 -3.25
C ARG A 65 12.60 6.95 -2.17
N GLN A 66 13.37 8.00 -2.53
CA GLN A 66 14.16 8.79 -1.59
C GLN A 66 13.29 9.52 -0.55
N VAL A 67 12.08 9.94 -0.92
CA VAL A 67 11.11 10.59 -0.03
C VAL A 67 10.30 9.54 0.74
N ASN A 68 10.11 8.34 0.16
CA ASN A 68 9.49 7.19 0.82
C ASN A 68 10.44 6.43 1.78
N GLY A 69 11.38 7.14 2.40
CA GLY A 69 12.46 6.53 3.19
C GLY A 69 11.97 5.83 4.46
N VAL A 70 10.86 6.29 5.07
CA VAL A 70 10.27 5.66 6.26
C VAL A 70 9.63 4.33 5.90
N ALA A 71 8.73 4.28 4.90
CA ALA A 71 8.11 3.02 4.49
C ALA A 71 9.16 2.03 3.97
N HIS A 72 10.17 2.50 3.24
CA HIS A 72 11.26 1.63 2.81
C HIS A 72 12.06 1.04 3.98
N ARG A 73 12.30 1.81 5.05
CA ARG A 73 12.94 1.30 6.27
C ARG A 73 12.07 0.27 6.98
N LEU A 74 10.76 0.52 7.09
CA LEU A 74 9.82 -0.41 7.70
C LEU A 74 9.78 -1.74 6.93
N ASP A 75 9.71 -1.69 5.61
CA ASP A 75 9.72 -2.87 4.74
C ASP A 75 11.03 -3.67 4.90
N ARG A 76 12.18 -2.99 4.97
CA ARG A 76 13.47 -3.65 5.25
C ARG A 76 13.53 -4.29 6.63
N ILE A 77 13.01 -3.62 7.66
CA ILE A 77 12.93 -4.19 9.00
C ILE A 77 12.03 -5.43 8.99
N ALA A 78 10.86 -5.34 8.35
CA ALA A 78 9.94 -6.47 8.24
C ALA A 78 10.58 -7.66 7.52
N LEU A 79 11.32 -7.44 6.43
CA LEU A 79 12.07 -8.49 5.74
C LEU A 79 13.15 -9.13 6.63
N GLN A 80 13.88 -8.31 7.41
CA GLN A 80 14.88 -8.82 8.34
C GLN A 80 14.25 -9.59 9.50
N VAL A 81 13.09 -9.12 9.98
CA VAL A 81 12.28 -9.83 10.96
C VAL A 81 11.87 -11.17 10.37
N ASP A 82 11.28 -11.22 9.17
CA ASP A 82 10.84 -12.45 8.51
C ASP A 82 11.97 -13.48 8.31
N GLU A 83 13.16 -13.03 7.88
CA GLU A 83 14.35 -13.90 7.77
C GLU A 83 14.86 -14.40 9.13
N SER A 84 14.70 -13.60 10.19
CA SER A 84 15.02 -14.01 11.57
C SER A 84 13.86 -14.76 12.26
N CYS A 85 12.66 -14.74 11.68
CA CYS A 85 11.39 -15.17 12.28
C CYS A 85 10.74 -16.38 11.57
N VAL A 86 11.56 -17.28 11.00
CA VAL A 86 11.18 -18.71 10.98
C VAL A 86 10.90 -19.22 12.42
N GLY A 87 11.25 -18.43 13.46
CA GLY A 87 10.99 -18.72 14.86
C GLY A 87 9.81 -18.03 15.55
N LEU A 88 9.22 -16.91 15.09
CA LEU A 88 8.09 -16.28 15.82
C LEU A 88 7.39 -15.15 15.06
N GLY A 89 6.09 -15.33 14.82
CA GLY A 89 5.11 -14.27 15.02
C GLY A 89 4.99 -13.22 13.92
N ILE A 90 4.04 -13.47 13.02
CA ILE A 90 3.26 -12.43 12.33
C ILE A 90 2.90 -11.32 13.31
N LEU A 91 3.36 -10.08 13.07
CA LEU A 91 2.72 -8.88 13.62
C LEU A 91 3.04 -7.64 12.76
N LEU A 92 2.12 -7.31 11.87
CA LEU A 92 1.41 -6.03 11.69
C LEU A 92 0.71 -6.04 10.32
#